data_AF-S4NWG4-F1
#
_entry.id   AF-S4NWG4-F1
#
_cell.length_a   1.000
_cell.length_b   1.000
_cell.length_c   1.000
_cell.angle_alpha   90.00
_cell.angle_beta   90.00
_cell.angle_gamma   90.00
#
_symmetry.space_group_name_H-M   'P 1'
#
loop_
_entity.id
_entity.type
_entity.pdbx_description
1 polymer ?
#
loop_
_entity_poly.entity_id
_entity_poly.type
_entity_poly.pdbx_seq_one_letter_code
_entity_poly.pdbx_strand_id
1 'polypeptide(L)' 'MPKTIQAFQYACGTLDVDVITFDPQIRMPFKVSRKLYRQAVERGIFFELMYSVAIRDSMSRKNIISTAHSCRA' A
#
# COMPACT_ATOMS: atom_id res chain seq x y z
N MET A 1 -1.74 -2.19 -9.15
CA MET A 1 -1.13 -1.29 -8.15
C MET A 1 -1.75 0.11 -8.27
N PRO A 2 -2.51 0.57 -7.28
CA PRO A 2 -3.06 1.92 -7.31
C PRO A 2 -1.93 2.95 -7.20
N LYS A 3 -1.64 3.65 -8.30
CA LYS A 3 -0.60 4.69 -8.37
C LYS A 3 -1.08 6.06 -7.87
N THR A 4 -2.38 6.23 -7.71
CA THR A 4 -3.02 7.48 -7.29
C THR A 4 -3.95 7.26 -6.10
N ILE A 5 -4.21 8.32 -5.33
CA ILE A 5 -5.10 8.25 -4.17
C ILE A 5 -6.54 7.85 -4.55
N GLN A 6 -7.00 8.27 -5.74
CA GLN A 6 -8.31 7.92 -6.28
C GLN A 6 -8.39 6.43 -6.63
N ALA A 7 -7.34 5.89 -7.26
CA ALA A 7 -7.26 4.46 -7.55
C ALA A 7 -7.23 3.63 -6.25
N PHE A 8 -6.58 4.14 -5.19
CA PHE A 8 -6.57 3.49 -3.89
C PHE A 8 -7.95 3.49 -3.22
N GLN A 9 -8.67 4.62 -3.25
CA GLN A 9 -10.04 4.71 -2.76
C GLN A 9 -10.99 3.76 -3.49
N TYR A 10 -10.87 3.70 -4.82
CA TYR A 10 -11.62 2.78 -5.64
C TYR A 10 -11.25 1.32 -5.35
N ALA A 11 -9.96 1.03 -5.13
CA ALA A 11 -9.49 -0.31 -4.76
C ALA A 11 -10.06 -0.78 -3.41
N CYS A 12 -10.14 0.10 -2.41
CA CYS A 12 -10.73 -0.22 -1.10
C CYS A 12 -12.28 -0.23 -1.11
N GLY A 13 -12.90 0.43 -2.09
CA GLY A 13 -14.34 0.74 -2.07
C GLY A 13 -15.19 0.03 -3.12
N THR A 14 -14.64 -0.34 -4.26
CA THR A 14 -15.43 -0.85 -5.39
C THR A 14 -14.76 -2.03 -6.05
N LEU A 15 -13.43 -2.10 -6.00
CA LEU A 15 -12.68 -3.21 -6.55
C LEU A 15 -12.73 -4.41 -5.60
N ASP A 16 -12.99 -5.59 -6.16
CA ASP A 16 -12.98 -6.86 -5.45
C ASP A 16 -11.60 -7.51 -5.65
N VAL A 17 -10.70 -7.29 -4.69
CA VAL A 17 -9.32 -7.78 -4.71
C VAL A 17 -8.93 -8.31 -3.35
N ASP A 18 -8.27 -9.46 -3.30
CA ASP A 18 -7.80 -10.03 -2.03
C ASP A 18 -6.56 -9.32 -1.50
N VAL A 19 -5.71 -8.80 -2.40
CA VAL A 19 -4.40 -8.24 -2.05
C VAL A 19 -4.12 -6.94 -2.81
N ILE A 20 -3.73 -5.90 -2.08
CA ILE A 20 -3.19 -4.65 -2.63
C ILE A 20 -1.69 -4.61 -2.38
N THR A 21 -0.91 -4.71 -3.46
CA THR A 21 0.54 -4.54 -3.43
C THR A 21 0.95 -3.11 -3.74
N PHE A 22 1.99 -2.62 -3.08
CA PHE A 22 2.63 -1.33 -3.36
C PHE A 22 3.91 -1.50 -4.16
N ASP A 23 4.18 -0.57 -5.07
CA ASP A 23 5.45 -0.50 -5.80
C ASP A 23 6.52 0.10 -4.86
N PRO A 24 7.57 -0.66 -4.53
CA PRO A 24 8.62 -0.22 -3.63
C PRO A 24 9.70 0.65 -4.30
N GLN A 25 9.74 0.70 -5.63
CA GLN A 25 10.64 1.58 -6.37
C GLN A 25 10.17 3.04 -6.29
N ILE A 26 8.87 3.25 -6.14
CA ILE A 26 8.25 4.56 -6.14
C ILE A 26 7.83 4.91 -4.70
N ARG A 27 8.29 6.06 -4.20
CA ARG A 27 7.82 6.56 -2.91
C ARG A 27 6.33 6.83 -3.01
N MET A 28 5.54 6.20 -2.14
CA MET A 28 4.09 6.36 -2.11
C MET A 28 3.73 7.85 -1.93
N PRO A 29 3.10 8.49 -2.94
CA PRO A 29 2.90 9.94 -2.92
C PRO A 29 1.72 10.37 -2.03
N PHE A 30 0.96 9.41 -1.49
CA PHE A 30 -0.22 9.66 -0.68
C PHE A 30 -0.15 8.93 0.65
N LYS A 31 -0.71 9.53 1.71
CA LYS A 31 -0.91 8.86 3.00
C LYS A 31 -2.13 7.95 2.91
N VAL A 32 -1.99 6.72 3.40
CA VAL A 32 -3.14 5.84 3.62
C VAL A 32 -3.99 6.46 4.73
N SER A 33 -5.25 6.76 4.43
CA SER A 33 -6.19 7.22 5.44
C SER A 33 -6.68 6.05 6.27
N ARG A 34 -6.71 6.19 7.60
CA ARG A 34 -7.17 5.16 8.53
C ARG A 34 -8.59 4.67 8.23
N LYS A 35 -9.45 5.55 7.71
CA LYS A 35 -10.81 5.18 7.26
C LYS A 35 -10.76 4.16 6.11
N LEU A 36 -9.92 4.41 5.12
CA LEU A 36 -9.75 3.53 3.95
C LEU A 36 -9.11 2.21 4.34
N TYR A 37 -8.11 2.25 5.23
CA TYR A 37 -7.50 1.05 5.77
C TYR A 37 -8.53 0.17 6.49
N ARG A 38 -9.33 0.75 7.39
CA ARG A 38 -10.37 0.01 8.09
C ARG A 38 -11.40 -0.58 7.13
N GLN A 39 -11.80 0.18 6.11
CA GLN A 39 -12.73 -0.30 5.09
C GLN A 39 -12.15 -1.46 4.27
N ALA A 40 -10.86 -1.43 3.95
CA ALA A 40 -10.18 -2.52 3.27
C ALA A 40 -10.11 -3.78 4.16
N VAL A 41 -9.79 -3.62 5.44
CA VAL A 41 -9.71 -4.72 6.42
C VAL A 41 -11.09 -5.33 6.68
N GLU A 42 -12.14 -4.53 6.84
CA GLU A 42 -13.53 -5.01 7.01
C GLU A 42 -14.01 -5.81 5.78
N ARG A 43 -13.42 -5.56 4.60
CA ARG A 43 -13.67 -6.33 3.38
C ARG A 43 -12.77 -7.56 3.23
N GLY A 44 -11.80 -7.77 4.12
CA GLY A 44 -10.84 -8.87 4.00
C GLY A 44 -9.72 -8.62 3.00
N ILE A 45 -9.47 -7.38 2.60
CA ILE A 45 -8.38 -7.02 1.69
C ILE A 45 -7.07 -6.92 2.48
N PHE A 46 -6.03 -7.61 2.01
CA PHE A 46 -4.70 -7.61 2.61
C PHE A 46 -3.74 -6.68 1.87
N PHE A 47 -2.73 -6.16 2.58
CA PHE A 47 -1.69 -5.32 1.98
C PHE A 47 -0.39 -6.11 1.86
N GLU A 48 0.13 -6.25 0.65
CA GLU A 48 1.41 -6.92 0.40
C GLU A 48 2.56 -5.91 0.28
N LEU A 49 3.65 -6.21 0.98
CA LEU A 49 4.91 -5.49 0.88
C LEU A 49 5.97 -6.40 0.25
N MET A 50 6.38 -6.07 -0.99
CA MET A 50 7.46 -6.79 -1.67
C MET A 50 8.82 -6.47 -1.05
N TYR A 51 9.35 -7.38 -0.24
CA TYR A 51 10.65 -7.21 0.40
C TYR A 51 11.85 -7.50 -0.53
N SER A 52 11.62 -8.26 -1.61
CA SER A 52 12.68 -8.73 -2.53
C SER A 52 13.55 -7.60 -3.11
N VAL A 53 12.94 -6.47 -3.42
CA VAL A 53 13.61 -5.26 -3.92
C VAL A 53 14.25 -4.41 -2.81
N ALA A 54 13.82 -4.56 -1.55
CA ALA A 54 14.41 -3.87 -0.39
C ALA A 54 15.85 -4.32 -0.13
N ILE A 55 16.14 -5.57 -0.51
CA ILE A 55 17.45 -6.20 -0.41
C ILE A 55 18.39 -5.65 -1.49
N ARG A 56 17.86 -5.37 -2.69
CA ARG A 56 18.65 -4.91 -3.84
C ARG A 56 18.99 -3.43 -3.76
N ASP A 57 18.07 -2.59 -3.28
CA ASP A 57 18.27 -1.14 -3.25
C ASP A 57 17.99 -0.54 -1.86
N SER A 58 18.99 0.17 -1.33
CA SER A 58 18.92 0.94 -0.10
C SER A 58 17.87 2.06 -0.12
N MET A 59 17.54 2.63 -1.29
CA MET A 59 16.49 3.64 -1.42
C MET A 59 15.10 3.01 -1.34
N SER A 60 14.86 1.91 -2.05
CA SER A 60 13.63 1.13 -1.94
C SER A 60 13.37 0.64 -0.52
N ARG A 61 14.42 0.29 0.24
CA ARG A 61 14.30 -0.10 1.65
C ARG A 61 13.66 1.01 2.52
N LYS A 62 14.13 2.25 2.38
CA LYS A 62 13.56 3.40 3.11
C LYS A 62 12.10 3.64 2.74
N ASN A 63 11.78 3.50 1.45
CA ASN A 63 10.41 3.66 0.97
C ASN A 63 9.48 2.57 1.53
N ILE A 64 9.90 1.30 1.50
CA ILE A 64 9.11 0.18 2.05
C ILE A 64 8.84 0.36 3.53
N ILE A 65 9.87 0.72 4.32
CA ILE A 65 9.70 0.96 5.75
C ILE A 65 8.70 2.11 5.98
N SER A 66 8.83 3.22 5.24
CA SER A 66 7.90 4.35 5.32
C SER A 66 6.46 3.96 4.95
N THR A 67 6.29 3.12 3.94
CA THR A 67 4.98 2.62 3.51
C THR A 67 4.39 1.66 4.54
N ALA A 68 5.19 0.76 5.10
CA ALA A 68 4.76 -0.16 6.16
C ALA A 68 4.27 0.61 7.40
N HIS A 69 4.98 1.67 7.81
CA HIS A 69 4.53 2.55 8.89
C HIS A 69 3.21 3.24 8.56
N SER A 70 3.00 3.63 7.30
CA SER A 70 1.77 4.29 6.85
C SER A 70 0.59 3.33 6.77
N CYS A 71 0.83 2.05 6.46
CA CYS A 71 -0.18 1.02 6.39
C CYS A 71 -0.61 0.52 7.78
N ARG A 72 0.24 0.68 8.81
CA ARG A 72 -0.03 0.25 10.20
C ARG A 72 -0.84 1.26 11.04
N ALA A 73 -1.20 2.44 10.52
CA ALA A 73 -1.71 3.57 11.31
C ALA A 73 -3.24 3.75 11.32
#